data_AF-A0A657LNA3-F1
#
_entry.id   AF-A0A657LNA3-F1
#
_cell.length_a   1.000
_cell.length_b   1.000
_cell.length_c   1.000
_cell.angle_alpha   90.00
_cell.angle_beta   90.00
_cell.angle_gamma   90.00
#
_symmetry.space_group_name_H-M   'P 1'
#
loop_
_entity.id
_entity.type
_entity.pdbx_description
1 polymer ?
#
loop_
_entity_poly.entity_id
_entity_poly.type
_entity_poly.pdbx_seq_one_letter_code
_entity_poly.pdbx_strand_id
1 'polypeptide(L)'
;MPSLPAAPDPPPAGKLAVYARDRAGAGWLDVQRPSGRFFPLQPHFGVNRIATWAPSTSTTVNTNGMPRTAVGTVATPTLAATNLSTSMRRWRVTSAATADAVAEERSAGWVCWRGNADGLGGLNYVNRLSLTTLQATGMGFFGLYGSTAALATTLTLAAAVNCIGIGFQRGTHTNWQLVHNDGTGAPTLTDLGASFPVNSLTNVLTLYIAAAPNGSDIGVRVVEEVSGTAVEFTITTDMPAASQLLSPRNYMNNGATAAAVAYDCSGVYVETDY
;
A
#
# COMPACT_ATOMS: atom_id res chain seq x y z
N MET A 1 27.65 3.25 -2.07
CA MET A 1 27.71 2.27 -3.17
C MET A 1 26.84 2.82 -4.30
N PRO A 2 27.30 2.83 -5.56
CA PRO A 2 26.44 3.21 -6.69
C PRO A 2 25.27 2.21 -6.83
N SER A 3 24.11 2.66 -7.30
CA SER A 3 23.01 1.76 -7.64
C SER A 3 23.42 0.84 -8.78
N LEU A 4 23.11 -0.46 -8.66
CA LEU A 4 23.39 -1.42 -9.72
C LEU A 4 22.23 -1.43 -10.74
N PRO A 5 22.52 -1.47 -12.06
CA PRO A 5 21.49 -1.46 -13.11
C PRO A 5 20.67 -2.75 -13.18
N ALA A 6 21.16 -3.84 -12.59
CA ALA A 6 20.46 -5.11 -12.44
C ALA A 6 20.73 -5.69 -11.06
N ALA A 7 19.80 -6.52 -10.57
CA ALA A 7 20.04 -7.26 -9.33
C ALA A 7 21.21 -8.24 -9.55
N PRO A 8 22.17 -8.32 -8.61
CA PRO A 8 23.27 -9.26 -8.72
C PRO A 8 22.78 -10.72 -8.65
N ASP A 9 23.60 -11.63 -9.16
CA ASP A 9 23.34 -13.07 -9.04
C ASP A 9 23.24 -13.49 -7.57
N PRO A 10 22.37 -14.46 -7.22
CA PRO A 10 22.23 -14.95 -5.85
C PRO A 10 23.59 -15.34 -5.24
N PRO A 11 23.91 -14.89 -4.01
CA PRO A 11 25.18 -15.21 -3.39
C PRO A 11 25.26 -16.71 -3.06
N PRO A 12 26.48 -17.30 -3.00
CA PRO A 12 26.67 -18.69 -2.60
C PRO A 12 26.03 -19.02 -1.24
N ALA A 13 25.74 -20.30 -1.01
CA ALA A 13 25.19 -20.76 0.27
C ALA A 13 26.03 -20.27 1.46
N GLY A 14 25.36 -19.76 2.50
CA GLY A 14 26.01 -19.19 3.69
C GLY A 14 26.58 -17.78 3.50
N LYS A 15 26.36 -17.13 2.34
CA LYS A 15 26.79 -15.75 2.05
C LYS A 15 25.58 -14.83 1.86
N LEU A 16 25.85 -13.53 1.83
CA LEU A 16 24.91 -12.45 1.66
C LEU A 16 25.50 -11.41 0.69
N ALA A 17 24.70 -10.85 -0.20
CA ALA A 17 25.09 -9.68 -1.00
C ALA A 17 24.43 -8.41 -0.42
N VAL A 18 25.19 -7.32 -0.33
CA VAL A 18 24.73 -5.99 0.10
C VAL A 18 24.99 -5.01 -1.05
N TYR A 19 23.97 -4.29 -1.49
CA TYR A 19 24.08 -3.35 -2.61
C TYR A 19 23.00 -2.27 -2.58
N ALA A 20 23.21 -1.18 -3.32
CA ALA A 20 22.21 -0.13 -3.45
C ALA A 20 21.20 -0.46 -4.57
N ARG A 21 19.90 -0.30 -4.31
CA ARG A 21 18.82 -0.53 -5.27
C ARG A 21 17.83 0.61 -5.24
N ASP A 22 17.39 1.08 -6.41
CA ASP A 22 16.27 2.00 -6.51
C ASP A 22 14.94 1.25 -6.29
N ARG A 23 14.09 1.80 -5.43
CA ARG A 23 12.68 1.41 -5.32
C ARG A 23 11.85 2.67 -5.19
N ALA A 24 10.97 2.89 -6.16
CA ALA A 24 10.13 4.09 -6.20
C ALA A 24 10.97 5.38 -6.16
N GLY A 25 12.07 5.46 -6.92
CA GLY A 25 12.92 6.65 -7.01
C GLY A 25 13.76 6.96 -5.76
N ALA A 26 13.68 6.12 -4.73
CA ALA A 26 14.48 6.21 -3.52
C ALA A 26 15.57 5.12 -3.51
N GLY A 27 16.78 5.48 -3.09
CA GLY A 27 17.89 4.55 -2.93
C GLY A 27 17.78 3.74 -1.63
N TRP A 28 17.67 2.42 -1.73
CA TRP A 28 17.64 1.48 -0.61
C TRP A 28 18.94 0.68 -0.53
N LEU A 29 19.39 0.39 0.69
CA LEU A 29 20.41 -0.62 0.92
C LEU A 29 19.75 -2.00 0.98
N ASP A 30 19.85 -2.77 -0.09
CA ASP A 30 19.20 -4.07 -0.22
C ASP A 30 20.15 -5.22 0.12
N VAL A 31 19.56 -6.27 0.68
CA VAL A 31 20.20 -7.53 0.97
C VAL A 31 19.55 -8.64 0.16
N GLN A 32 20.37 -9.47 -0.50
CA GLN A 32 19.92 -10.68 -1.18
C GLN A 32 20.39 -11.93 -0.42
N ARG A 33 19.45 -12.82 -0.11
CA ARG A 33 19.73 -14.16 0.43
C ARG A 33 19.98 -15.17 -0.71
N PRO A 34 20.59 -16.33 -0.42
CA PRO A 34 20.75 -17.41 -1.39
C PRO A 34 19.43 -17.92 -2.01
N SER A 35 18.28 -17.65 -1.36
CA SER A 35 16.95 -17.96 -1.92
C SER A 35 16.51 -17.02 -3.04
N GLY A 36 17.34 -16.07 -3.46
CA GLY A 36 16.98 -15.03 -4.43
C GLY A 36 16.06 -13.94 -3.88
N ARG A 37 15.63 -14.03 -2.61
CA ARG A 37 14.75 -13.04 -1.99
C ARG A 37 15.53 -11.79 -1.58
N PHE A 38 15.03 -10.64 -2.01
CA PHE A 38 15.55 -9.32 -1.68
C PHE A 38 14.78 -8.69 -0.53
N PHE A 39 15.47 -7.98 0.36
CA PHE A 39 14.83 -7.12 1.37
C PHE A 39 15.72 -5.91 1.69
N PRO A 40 15.10 -4.74 1.91
CA PRO A 40 15.84 -3.56 2.34
C PRO A 40 16.34 -3.74 3.77
N LEU A 41 17.53 -3.23 4.05
CA LEU A 41 18.04 -3.06 5.41
C LEU A 41 17.31 -1.89 6.06
N GLN A 42 16.81 -2.15 7.26
CA GLN A 42 16.05 -1.14 7.99
C GLN A 42 17.01 -0.12 8.62
N PRO A 43 16.78 1.19 8.45
CA PRO A 43 17.53 2.23 9.14
C PRO A 43 17.36 2.14 10.65
N HIS A 44 18.25 2.78 11.41
CA HIS A 44 18.23 2.74 12.86
C HIS A 44 16.96 3.42 13.44
N PHE A 45 16.17 2.70 14.26
CA PHE A 45 14.84 3.18 14.69
C PHE A 45 14.89 4.38 15.65
N GLY A 46 16.07 4.65 16.23
CA GLY A 46 16.27 5.82 17.07
C GLY A 46 16.32 7.13 16.28
N VAL A 47 16.69 7.07 14.98
CA VAL A 47 16.81 8.26 14.12
C VAL A 47 15.64 8.39 13.15
N ASN A 48 15.22 7.30 12.51
CA ASN A 48 14.05 7.30 11.64
C ASN A 48 12.82 6.82 12.40
N ARG A 49 11.70 7.54 12.24
CA ARG A 49 10.46 7.22 12.96
C ARG A 49 9.66 6.21 12.16
N ILE A 50 9.70 4.96 12.61
CA ILE A 50 8.92 3.88 12.02
C ILE A 50 7.55 3.78 12.67
N ALA A 51 6.55 3.45 11.86
CA ALA A 51 5.22 3.09 12.30
C ALA A 51 4.73 1.90 11.46
N THR A 52 4.11 0.90 12.09
CA THR A 52 3.75 -0.36 11.42
C THR A 52 2.42 -0.93 11.89
N TRP A 53 1.77 -1.66 10.99
CA TRP A 53 0.74 -2.66 11.30
C TRP A 53 1.20 -4.04 10.88
N ALA A 54 1.03 -5.01 11.77
CA ALA A 54 1.45 -6.38 11.54
C ALA A 54 0.36 -7.39 11.94
N PRO A 55 0.28 -8.54 11.25
CA PRO A 55 -0.68 -9.58 11.60
C PRO A 55 -0.49 -10.08 13.04
N SER A 56 -1.59 -10.39 13.72
CA SER A 56 -1.62 -11.05 15.03
C SER A 56 -2.13 -12.50 14.90
N THR A 57 -2.39 -13.14 16.04
CA THR A 57 -3.09 -14.44 16.15
C THR A 57 -4.49 -14.31 16.76
N SER A 58 -4.94 -13.08 17.05
CA SER A 58 -6.24 -12.75 17.65
C SER A 58 -7.07 -11.88 16.69
N THR A 59 -8.20 -11.37 17.17
CA THR A 59 -9.05 -10.41 16.45
C THR A 59 -8.49 -8.98 16.40
N THR A 60 -7.30 -8.73 16.96
CA THR A 60 -6.63 -7.43 16.96
C THR A 60 -5.42 -7.43 16.04
N VAL A 61 -5.14 -6.30 15.37
CA VAL A 61 -3.92 -6.12 14.57
C VAL A 61 -2.83 -5.53 15.47
N ASN A 62 -1.58 -6.00 15.36
CA ASN A 62 -0.48 -5.43 16.11
C ASN A 62 -0.11 -4.07 15.51
N THR A 63 -0.01 -3.04 16.34
CA THR A 63 0.35 -1.69 15.91
C THR A 63 1.58 -1.18 16.65
N ASN A 64 2.41 -0.41 15.95
CA ASN A 64 3.53 0.32 16.52
C ASN A 64 3.60 1.70 15.89
N GLY A 65 3.76 2.76 16.67
CA GLY A 65 3.98 4.12 16.17
C GLY A 65 2.80 4.79 15.44
N MET A 66 1.72 4.09 15.10
CA MET A 66 0.50 4.69 14.54
C MET A 66 -0.79 4.03 15.05
N PRO A 67 -1.82 4.81 15.44
CA PRO A 67 -3.09 4.26 15.88
C PRO A 67 -3.85 3.65 14.71
N ARG A 68 -4.70 2.65 14.96
CA ARG A 68 -5.45 1.93 13.93
C ARG A 68 -6.91 1.80 14.34
N THR A 69 -7.80 1.94 13.37
CA THR A 69 -9.22 1.60 13.53
C THR A 69 -9.80 1.07 12.21
N ALA A 70 -10.97 0.44 12.28
CA ALA A 70 -11.61 -0.16 11.12
C ALA A 70 -13.13 -0.08 11.17
N VAL A 71 -13.71 -0.18 9.97
CA VAL A 71 -15.11 -0.48 9.72
C VAL A 71 -15.17 -1.86 9.07
N GLY A 72 -15.97 -2.77 9.63
CA GLY A 72 -16.03 -4.17 9.23
C GLY A 72 -15.38 -5.12 10.24
N THR A 73 -15.47 -6.41 9.96
CA THR A 73 -14.95 -7.47 10.83
C THR A 73 -13.49 -7.75 10.53
N VAL A 74 -12.66 -7.71 11.57
CA VAL A 74 -11.24 -8.06 11.49
C VAL A 74 -11.05 -9.51 11.94
N ALA A 75 -10.29 -10.28 11.16
CA ALA A 75 -9.91 -11.64 11.51
C ALA A 75 -8.45 -11.91 11.08
N THR A 76 -7.83 -12.93 11.64
CA THR A 76 -6.50 -13.40 11.24
C THR A 76 -6.61 -14.84 10.72
N PRO A 77 -6.79 -15.04 9.39
CA PRO A 77 -6.97 -16.37 8.82
C PRO A 77 -5.78 -17.30 9.11
N THR A 78 -6.07 -18.59 9.32
CA THR A 78 -5.04 -19.63 9.47
C THR A 78 -4.18 -19.74 8.20
N LEU A 79 -2.89 -20.03 8.39
CA LEU A 79 -1.98 -20.29 7.29
C LEU A 79 -2.36 -21.58 6.55
N ALA A 80 -2.29 -21.54 5.22
CA ALA A 80 -2.44 -22.71 4.37
C ALA A 80 -1.40 -22.70 3.25
N ALA A 81 -0.80 -23.86 2.98
CA ALA A 81 0.26 -24.05 1.99
C ALA A 81 -0.30 -24.29 0.56
N THR A 82 -1.27 -23.49 0.12
CA THR A 82 -1.92 -23.65 -1.19
C THR A 82 -1.51 -22.58 -2.21
N ASN A 83 -1.31 -21.33 -1.77
CA ASN A 83 -0.79 -20.25 -2.62
C ASN A 83 -0.04 -19.20 -1.78
N LEU A 84 0.53 -18.19 -2.45
CA LEU A 84 1.29 -17.14 -1.78
C LEU A 84 0.45 -16.36 -0.75
N SER A 85 -0.75 -15.89 -1.13
CA SER A 85 -1.64 -15.17 -0.21
C SER A 85 -1.96 -16.00 1.03
N THR A 86 -2.31 -17.27 0.88
CA THR A 86 -2.71 -18.12 2.00
C THR A 86 -1.57 -18.58 2.89
N SER A 87 -0.34 -18.64 2.35
CA SER A 87 0.87 -19.06 3.07
C SER A 87 1.56 -17.93 3.83
N MET A 88 1.12 -16.68 3.65
CA MET A 88 1.56 -15.53 4.42
C MET A 88 0.68 -15.26 5.65
N ARG A 89 1.32 -14.83 6.73
CA ARG A 89 0.62 -14.22 7.87
C ARG A 89 -0.08 -12.95 7.39
N ARG A 90 -1.37 -12.85 7.66
CA ARG A 90 -2.22 -11.72 7.24
C ARG A 90 -3.38 -11.50 8.20
N TRP A 91 -3.95 -10.32 8.15
CA TRP A 91 -5.28 -10.06 8.69
C TRP A 91 -6.23 -9.75 7.54
N ARG A 92 -7.51 -10.07 7.75
CA ARG A 92 -8.62 -9.83 6.85
C ARG A 92 -9.50 -8.73 7.42
N VAL A 93 -10.01 -7.86 6.55
CA VAL A 93 -11.12 -6.97 6.87
C VAL A 93 -12.28 -7.30 5.92
N THR A 94 -13.44 -7.60 6.50
CA THR A 94 -14.65 -8.00 5.76
C THR A 94 -15.78 -7.03 6.05
N SER A 95 -16.47 -6.56 5.03
CA SER A 95 -17.65 -5.70 5.19
C SER A 95 -18.87 -6.49 5.67
N ALA A 96 -19.93 -5.79 6.07
CA ALA A 96 -21.26 -6.40 6.13
C ALA A 96 -21.72 -6.85 4.72
N ALA A 97 -22.74 -7.72 4.67
CA ALA A 97 -23.33 -8.22 3.43
C ALA A 97 -24.58 -7.43 2.98
N THR A 98 -24.75 -6.20 3.45
CA THR A 98 -25.78 -5.25 2.98
C THR A 98 -25.21 -4.38 1.88
N ALA A 99 -26.06 -3.76 1.05
CA ALA A 99 -25.59 -2.72 0.11
C ALA A 99 -24.93 -1.55 0.86
N ASP A 100 -24.02 -0.87 0.18
CA ASP A 100 -23.22 0.25 0.69
C ASP A 100 -22.51 -0.07 2.00
N ALA A 101 -21.97 -1.30 2.09
CA ALA A 101 -21.14 -1.75 3.19
C ALA A 101 -19.64 -1.62 2.84
N VAL A 102 -18.85 -1.39 3.88
CA VAL A 102 -17.43 -1.08 3.76
C VAL A 102 -16.58 -2.08 4.54
N ALA A 103 -15.47 -2.48 3.93
CA ALA A 103 -14.31 -3.03 4.60
C ALA A 103 -13.25 -1.91 4.59
N GLU A 104 -12.99 -1.29 5.73
CA GLU A 104 -12.03 -0.20 5.83
C GLU A 104 -11.12 -0.41 7.02
N GLU A 105 -9.85 -0.11 6.82
CA GLU A 105 -8.86 0.07 7.85
C GLU A 105 -8.08 1.35 7.57
N ARG A 106 -7.85 2.12 8.63
CA ARG A 106 -7.21 3.42 8.55
C ARG A 106 -6.43 3.72 9.82
N SER A 107 -5.46 4.63 9.69
CA SER A 107 -4.91 5.23 10.90
C SER A 107 -5.90 6.24 11.49
N ALA A 108 -6.07 6.18 12.80
CA ALA A 108 -6.89 7.15 13.55
C ALA A 108 -6.11 8.43 13.89
N GLY A 109 -4.95 8.62 13.28
CA GLY A 109 -4.08 9.78 13.42
C GLY A 109 -3.32 10.04 12.14
N TRP A 110 -2.74 11.22 12.05
CA TRP A 110 -1.81 11.57 10.98
C TRP A 110 -0.48 10.85 11.19
N VAL A 111 0.15 10.40 10.11
CA VAL A 111 1.38 9.59 10.20
C VAL A 111 2.52 10.18 9.39
N CYS A 112 2.24 10.80 8.25
CA CYS A 112 3.28 11.33 7.37
C CYS A 112 2.76 12.50 6.53
N TRP A 113 3.66 13.16 5.81
CA TRP A 113 3.37 14.21 4.84
C TRP A 113 4.60 14.41 3.95
N ARG A 114 4.42 15.07 2.80
CA ARG A 114 5.52 15.29 1.85
C ARG A 114 6.53 16.32 2.35
N GLY A 115 6.07 17.35 3.05
CA GLY A 115 6.89 18.49 3.43
C GLY A 115 6.71 19.68 2.50
N ASN A 116 6.99 20.88 3.01
CA ASN A 116 6.82 22.16 2.30
C ASN A 116 7.98 23.15 2.52
N ALA A 117 9.05 22.71 3.20
CA ALA A 117 10.28 23.46 3.41
C ALA A 117 11.44 22.50 3.68
N ASP A 118 12.66 22.97 3.47
CA ASP A 118 13.87 22.16 3.61
C ASP A 118 13.97 21.49 4.99
N GLY A 119 14.24 20.18 4.99
CA GLY A 119 14.34 19.38 6.21
C GLY A 119 13.00 19.08 6.89
N LEU A 120 11.87 19.26 6.20
CA LEU A 120 10.54 18.90 6.70
C LEU A 120 9.89 17.83 5.82
N GLY A 121 9.18 16.90 6.45
CA GLY A 121 8.44 15.84 5.77
C GLY A 121 9.34 14.72 5.29
N GLY A 122 8.99 14.16 4.13
CA GLY A 122 9.61 12.96 3.62
C GLY A 122 8.97 11.70 4.20
N LEU A 123 8.80 10.69 3.35
CA LEU A 123 8.16 9.45 3.73
C LEU A 123 8.62 8.28 2.87
N ASN A 124 8.59 7.10 3.48
CA ASN A 124 8.59 5.82 2.82
C ASN A 124 7.40 5.01 3.34
N TYR A 125 6.52 4.57 2.43
CA TYR A 125 5.35 3.77 2.75
C TYR A 125 5.39 2.45 2.00
N VAL A 126 5.05 1.36 2.69
CA VAL A 126 4.89 0.04 2.10
C VAL A 126 3.59 -0.59 2.59
N ASN A 127 2.82 -1.17 1.67
CA ASN A 127 1.62 -1.92 1.99
C ASN A 127 1.54 -3.17 1.12
N ARG A 128 1.39 -4.33 1.77
CA ARG A 128 1.23 -5.62 1.09
C ARG A 128 -0.19 -6.14 1.30
N LEU A 129 -0.93 -6.29 0.21
CA LEU A 129 -2.36 -6.61 0.22
C LEU A 129 -2.75 -7.64 -0.83
N SER A 130 -3.89 -8.29 -0.63
CA SER A 130 -4.56 -9.15 -1.62
C SER A 130 -6.07 -9.06 -1.46
N LEU A 131 -6.83 -9.20 -2.54
CA LEU A 131 -8.29 -9.23 -2.46
C LEU A 131 -8.79 -10.62 -2.11
N THR A 132 -9.85 -10.72 -1.32
CA THR A 132 -10.50 -12.00 -0.99
C THR A 132 -11.88 -12.11 -1.61
N THR A 133 -12.68 -11.05 -1.47
CA THR A 133 -14.04 -11.01 -2.00
C THR A 133 -14.27 -9.67 -2.67
N LEU A 134 -14.75 -9.71 -3.90
CA LEU A 134 -14.92 -8.55 -4.76
C LEU A 134 -16.35 -8.56 -5.31
N GLN A 135 -16.97 -7.39 -5.39
CA GLN A 135 -18.33 -7.24 -5.92
C GLN A 135 -18.35 -6.51 -7.26
N ALA A 136 -19.43 -6.67 -8.02
CA ALA A 136 -19.53 -6.15 -9.38
C ALA A 136 -19.57 -4.61 -9.46
N THR A 137 -20.05 -3.95 -8.41
CA THR A 137 -20.22 -2.49 -8.34
C THR A 137 -19.34 -1.81 -7.30
N GLY A 138 -18.43 -2.55 -6.66
CA GLY A 138 -17.59 -2.04 -5.60
C GLY A 138 -16.42 -1.18 -6.07
N MET A 139 -15.78 -0.48 -5.15
CA MET A 139 -14.49 0.19 -5.38
C MET A 139 -13.47 -0.20 -4.33
N GLY A 140 -12.19 0.05 -4.61
CA GLY A 140 -11.10 -0.13 -3.67
C GLY A 140 -10.08 1.00 -3.77
N PHE A 141 -9.48 1.37 -2.64
CA PHE A 141 -8.35 2.30 -2.54
C PHE A 141 -7.40 1.84 -1.44
N PHE A 142 -6.11 1.79 -1.75
CA PHE A 142 -5.04 1.36 -0.86
C PHE A 142 -3.83 2.28 -1.01
N GLY A 143 -3.41 2.93 0.07
CA GLY A 143 -2.31 3.89 0.02
C GLY A 143 -2.36 4.90 1.17
N LEU A 144 -2.09 6.15 0.84
CA LEU A 144 -2.10 7.30 1.74
C LEU A 144 -3.25 8.25 1.38
N TYR A 145 -3.98 8.73 2.39
CA TYR A 145 -5.15 9.58 2.20
C TYR A 145 -5.17 10.74 3.20
N GLY A 146 -5.54 11.93 2.74
CA GLY A 146 -5.66 13.18 3.51
C GLY A 146 -6.89 13.24 4.43
N SER A 147 -7.19 12.14 5.11
CA SER A 147 -8.26 12.04 6.10
C SER A 147 -7.87 11.06 7.18
N THR A 148 -8.27 11.30 8.42
CA THR A 148 -8.27 10.30 9.50
C THR A 148 -9.68 9.81 9.83
N ALA A 149 -10.73 10.36 9.22
CA ALA A 149 -12.10 9.91 9.40
C ALA A 149 -12.39 8.65 8.58
N ALA A 150 -13.49 7.97 8.88
CA ALA A 150 -14.02 6.92 8.00
C ALA A 150 -14.43 7.54 6.66
N LEU A 151 -14.10 6.87 5.55
CA LEU A 151 -14.54 7.31 4.23
C LEU A 151 -16.03 6.97 4.02
N ALA A 152 -16.71 7.73 3.16
CA ALA A 152 -18.11 7.50 2.84
C ALA A 152 -18.31 6.08 2.30
N THR A 153 -19.41 5.42 2.64
CA THR A 153 -19.68 4.05 2.17
C THR A 153 -19.95 3.96 0.68
N THR A 154 -20.39 5.07 0.10
CA THR A 154 -20.69 5.28 -1.32
C THR A 154 -19.54 5.96 -2.07
N LEU A 155 -18.34 6.02 -1.47
CA LEU A 155 -17.17 6.58 -2.14
C LEU A 155 -17.02 5.94 -3.53
N THR A 156 -16.72 6.75 -4.52
CA THR A 156 -16.28 6.31 -5.84
C THR A 156 -14.86 6.79 -6.05
N LEU A 157 -14.12 6.09 -6.91
CA LEU A 157 -12.72 6.44 -7.12
C LEU A 157 -12.56 7.87 -7.67
N ALA A 158 -13.52 8.36 -8.45
CA ALA A 158 -13.52 9.72 -9.01
C ALA A 158 -13.68 10.85 -7.96
N ALA A 159 -14.01 10.51 -6.71
CA ALA A 159 -14.15 11.46 -5.61
C ALA A 159 -13.00 11.34 -4.58
N ALA A 160 -11.99 10.51 -4.85
CA ALA A 160 -10.82 10.40 -3.99
C ALA A 160 -9.96 11.67 -4.10
N VAL A 161 -9.71 12.32 -2.97
CA VAL A 161 -9.00 13.61 -2.90
C VAL A 161 -7.84 13.56 -1.92
N ASN A 162 -6.82 14.40 -2.15
CA ASN A 162 -5.64 14.49 -1.27
C ASN A 162 -5.04 13.11 -0.98
N CYS A 163 -4.80 12.33 -2.03
CA CYS A 163 -4.50 10.91 -1.88
C CYS A 163 -3.42 10.46 -2.86
N ILE A 164 -2.74 9.36 -2.51
CA ILE A 164 -1.87 8.64 -3.43
C ILE A 164 -1.84 7.16 -3.08
N GLY A 165 -1.99 6.29 -4.08
CA GLY A 165 -2.04 4.85 -3.88
C GLY A 165 -2.49 4.10 -5.12
N ILE A 166 -3.03 2.91 -4.91
CA ILE A 166 -3.64 2.10 -5.96
C ILE A 166 -5.11 1.86 -5.66
N GLY A 167 -5.92 1.70 -6.70
CA GLY A 167 -7.34 1.48 -6.54
C GLY A 167 -8.02 0.96 -7.78
N PHE A 168 -9.33 0.80 -7.70
CA PHE A 168 -10.17 0.39 -8.83
C PHE A 168 -11.63 0.82 -8.59
N GLN A 169 -12.38 0.90 -9.69
CA GLN A 169 -13.83 1.03 -9.72
C GLN A 169 -14.39 -0.13 -10.54
N ARG A 170 -15.16 -1.02 -9.93
CA ARG A 170 -15.73 -2.18 -10.62
C ARG A 170 -16.83 -1.74 -11.58
N GLY A 171 -16.90 -2.43 -12.72
CA GLY A 171 -17.70 -2.01 -13.87
C GLY A 171 -17.01 -1.00 -14.79
N THR A 172 -15.87 -0.42 -14.37
CA THR A 172 -15.09 0.54 -15.18
C THR A 172 -13.67 0.05 -15.42
N HIS A 173 -12.98 -0.42 -14.39
CA HIS A 173 -11.58 -0.85 -14.47
C HIS A 173 -11.46 -2.37 -14.46
N THR A 174 -10.74 -2.91 -15.45
CA THR A 174 -10.33 -4.33 -15.50
C THR A 174 -9.04 -4.58 -14.73
N ASN A 175 -8.15 -3.58 -14.75
CA ASN A 175 -6.84 -3.59 -14.10
C ASN A 175 -6.80 -2.58 -12.95
N TRP A 176 -5.88 -2.80 -12.01
CA TRP A 176 -5.60 -1.83 -10.96
C TRP A 176 -5.14 -0.50 -11.57
N GLN A 177 -5.51 0.60 -10.92
CA GLN A 177 -5.12 1.94 -11.30
C GLN A 177 -4.16 2.49 -10.25
N LEU A 178 -3.12 3.20 -10.68
CA LEU A 178 -2.49 4.21 -9.85
C LEU A 178 -3.47 5.37 -9.67
N VAL A 179 -3.55 5.92 -8.46
CA VAL A 179 -4.49 6.98 -8.08
C VAL A 179 -3.71 8.05 -7.34
N HIS A 180 -3.83 9.30 -7.77
CA HIS A 180 -3.29 10.44 -7.04
C HIS A 180 -4.15 11.70 -7.21
N ASN A 181 -4.20 12.55 -6.20
CA ASN A 181 -4.91 13.83 -6.26
C ASN A 181 -4.36 14.89 -5.27
N ASP A 182 -4.45 16.16 -5.65
CA ASP A 182 -3.99 17.32 -4.88
C ASP A 182 -4.98 17.93 -3.87
N GLY A 183 -6.18 17.37 -3.77
CA GLY A 183 -7.26 17.89 -2.93
C GLY A 183 -8.37 18.59 -3.70
N THR A 184 -8.23 18.76 -5.01
CA THR A 184 -9.23 19.40 -5.87
C THR A 184 -9.55 18.58 -7.11
N GLY A 185 -10.79 18.67 -7.60
CA GLY A 185 -11.22 17.95 -8.80
C GLY A 185 -11.26 16.43 -8.63
N ALA A 186 -11.29 15.73 -9.77
CA ALA A 186 -11.22 14.27 -9.82
C ALA A 186 -9.74 13.82 -9.82
N PRO A 187 -9.42 12.67 -9.22
CA PRO A 187 -8.05 12.15 -9.20
C PRO A 187 -7.59 11.76 -10.60
N THR A 188 -6.30 11.95 -10.83
CA THR A 188 -5.60 11.34 -11.97
C THR A 188 -5.49 9.83 -11.76
N LEU A 189 -5.89 9.07 -12.79
CA LEU A 189 -5.85 7.61 -12.81
C LEU A 189 -4.92 7.13 -13.93
N THR A 190 -4.02 6.21 -13.61
CA THR A 190 -3.16 5.55 -14.62
C THR A 190 -3.32 4.03 -14.54
N ASP A 191 -3.63 3.39 -15.66
CA ASP A 191 -3.77 1.93 -15.73
C ASP A 191 -2.42 1.25 -15.51
N LEU A 192 -2.34 0.32 -14.53
CA LEU A 192 -1.14 -0.48 -14.27
C LEU A 192 -0.91 -1.58 -15.33
N GLY A 193 -1.92 -1.87 -16.16
CA GLY A 193 -1.85 -2.79 -17.27
C GLY A 193 -2.26 -4.23 -16.93
N ALA A 194 -2.26 -5.08 -17.96
CA ALA A 194 -2.84 -6.43 -17.90
C ALA A 194 -2.18 -7.39 -16.90
N SER A 195 -0.94 -7.11 -16.47
CA SER A 195 -0.26 -7.87 -15.41
C SER A 195 -0.81 -7.59 -14.01
N PHE A 196 -1.68 -6.58 -13.86
CA PHE A 196 -2.32 -6.20 -12.61
C PHE A 196 -3.85 -6.25 -12.72
N PRO A 197 -4.45 -7.44 -12.98
CA PRO A 197 -5.90 -7.56 -13.07
C PRO A 197 -6.56 -7.42 -11.69
N VAL A 198 -7.68 -6.71 -11.60
CA VAL A 198 -8.42 -6.51 -10.34
C VAL A 198 -9.08 -7.81 -9.86
N ASN A 199 -9.55 -8.65 -10.79
CA ASN A 199 -10.31 -9.86 -10.47
C ASN A 199 -9.44 -11.08 -10.11
N SER A 200 -8.12 -10.91 -9.92
CA SER A 200 -7.27 -11.99 -9.43
C SER A 200 -7.18 -11.99 -7.91
N LEU A 201 -8.07 -12.74 -7.26
CA LEU A 201 -8.21 -12.83 -5.80
C LEU A 201 -7.09 -13.66 -5.13
N THR A 202 -6.12 -14.15 -5.88
CA THR A 202 -4.93 -14.84 -5.36
C THR A 202 -3.66 -14.03 -5.54
N ASN A 203 -3.71 -12.92 -6.29
CA ASN A 203 -2.56 -12.04 -6.45
C ASN A 203 -2.27 -11.29 -5.16
N VAL A 204 -0.99 -11.09 -4.92
CA VAL A 204 -0.50 -10.31 -3.79
C VAL A 204 0.22 -9.10 -4.37
N LEU A 205 -0.25 -7.91 -4.00
CA LEU A 205 0.38 -6.66 -4.41
C LEU A 205 1.19 -6.08 -3.27
N THR A 206 2.39 -5.58 -3.59
CA THR A 206 3.13 -4.70 -2.70
C THR A 206 3.26 -3.33 -3.33
N LEU A 207 2.67 -2.35 -2.66
CA LEU A 207 2.75 -0.94 -2.99
C LEU A 207 3.88 -0.31 -2.20
N TYR A 208 4.75 0.42 -2.88
CA TYR A 208 5.75 1.32 -2.30
C TYR A 208 5.45 2.75 -2.74
N ILE A 209 5.51 3.69 -1.81
CA ILE A 209 5.41 5.12 -2.08
C ILE A 209 6.55 5.81 -1.34
N ALA A 210 7.31 6.64 -2.04
CA ALA A 210 8.42 7.37 -1.45
C ALA A 210 8.39 8.84 -1.89
N ALA A 211 8.65 9.75 -0.96
CA ALA A 211 8.87 11.15 -1.25
C ALA A 211 10.03 11.65 -0.41
N ALA A 212 10.98 12.33 -1.05
CA ALA A 212 12.02 13.04 -0.31
C ALA A 212 11.40 14.20 0.50
N PRO A 213 12.02 14.61 1.61
CA PRO A 213 11.64 15.81 2.35
C PRO A 213 11.57 17.02 1.43
N ASN A 214 10.42 17.72 1.40
CA ASN A 214 10.16 18.84 0.50
C ASN A 214 10.37 18.52 -1.00
N GLY A 215 10.28 17.25 -1.39
CA GLY A 215 10.51 16.81 -2.76
C GLY A 215 9.44 17.32 -3.73
N SER A 216 9.85 17.66 -4.96
CA SER A 216 8.93 18.08 -6.04
C SER A 216 8.20 16.91 -6.71
N ASP A 217 8.47 15.68 -6.29
CA ASP A 217 7.91 14.46 -6.86
C ASP A 217 7.56 13.42 -5.78
N ILE A 218 6.86 12.37 -6.20
CA ILE A 218 6.63 11.15 -5.44
C ILE A 218 6.92 9.97 -6.34
N GLY A 219 7.76 9.06 -5.88
CA GLY A 219 7.94 7.78 -6.54
C GLY A 219 6.90 6.77 -6.06
N VAL A 220 6.38 5.98 -6.99
CA VAL A 220 5.48 4.87 -6.69
C VAL A 220 5.96 3.61 -7.39
N ARG A 221 5.94 2.49 -6.69
CA ARG A 221 6.21 1.16 -7.25
C ARG A 221 5.13 0.19 -6.83
N VAL A 222 4.66 -0.62 -7.77
CA VAL A 222 3.72 -1.71 -7.50
C VAL A 222 4.33 -3.01 -7.99
N VAL A 223 4.37 -4.02 -7.13
CA VAL A 223 4.86 -5.37 -7.45
C VAL A 223 3.73 -6.36 -7.32
N GLU A 224 3.48 -7.15 -8.36
CA GLU A 224 2.66 -8.36 -8.28
C GLU A 224 3.56 -9.52 -7.88
N GLU A 225 3.44 -9.98 -6.64
CA GLU A 225 4.41 -10.86 -5.98
C GLU A 225 4.35 -12.32 -6.46
N VAL A 226 3.27 -12.75 -7.14
CA VAL A 226 3.17 -14.11 -7.67
C VAL A 226 3.98 -14.25 -8.95
N SER A 227 3.87 -13.28 -9.86
CA SER A 227 4.59 -13.22 -11.14
C SER A 227 5.95 -12.51 -11.02
N GLY A 228 6.14 -11.69 -9.99
CA GLY A 228 7.30 -10.81 -9.84
C GLY A 228 7.26 -9.56 -10.72
N THR A 229 6.19 -9.33 -11.47
CA THR A 229 6.05 -8.15 -12.34
C THR A 229 6.02 -6.89 -11.50
N ALA A 230 6.76 -5.85 -11.92
CA ALA A 230 6.78 -4.57 -11.24
C ALA A 230 6.60 -3.41 -12.23
N VAL A 231 5.91 -2.36 -11.79
CA VAL A 231 5.78 -1.07 -12.49
C VAL A 231 6.19 0.05 -11.55
N GLU A 232 6.80 1.10 -12.10
CA GLU A 232 7.30 2.26 -11.37
C GLU A 232 6.87 3.56 -12.05
N PHE A 233 6.58 4.58 -11.23
CA PHE A 233 6.13 5.89 -11.68
C PHE A 233 6.81 6.98 -10.86
N THR A 234 7.07 8.11 -11.52
CA THR A 234 7.42 9.38 -10.87
C THR A 234 6.30 10.36 -11.11
N ILE A 235 5.63 10.76 -10.04
CA ILE A 235 4.51 11.69 -10.08
C ILE A 235 5.03 13.09 -9.79
N THR A 236 4.63 14.08 -10.60
CA THR A 236 5.08 15.48 -10.50
C THR A 236 3.93 16.47 -10.48
N THR A 237 2.69 16.01 -10.70
CA THR A 237 1.47 16.83 -10.76
C THR A 237 0.31 16.10 -10.09
N ASP A 238 -0.73 16.85 -9.68
CA ASP A 238 -1.94 16.30 -9.04
C ASP A 238 -1.60 15.34 -7.88
N MET A 239 -0.65 15.75 -7.06
CA MET A 239 -0.14 15.01 -5.92
C MET A 239 -0.70 15.59 -4.63
N PRO A 240 -0.82 14.80 -3.54
CA PRO A 240 -1.27 15.33 -2.25
C PRO A 240 -0.59 16.64 -1.89
N ALA A 241 -1.38 17.64 -1.49
CA ALA A 241 -0.86 18.96 -1.21
C ALA A 241 0.29 18.91 -0.19
N ALA A 242 1.32 19.73 -0.39
CA ALA A 242 2.54 19.69 0.41
C ALA A 242 2.30 19.86 1.92
N SER A 243 1.27 20.63 2.31
CA SER A 243 0.86 20.85 3.70
C SER A 243 -0.19 19.85 4.22
N GLN A 244 -0.69 18.95 3.37
CA GLN A 244 -1.69 17.97 3.77
C GLN A 244 -1.00 16.81 4.51
N LEU A 245 -1.42 16.59 5.75
CA LEU A 245 -1.06 15.39 6.50
C LEU A 245 -1.78 14.16 5.94
N LEU A 246 -1.11 13.03 5.91
CA LEU A 246 -1.59 11.78 5.31
C LEU A 246 -1.64 10.66 6.35
N SER A 247 -2.61 9.76 6.15
CA SER A 247 -2.77 8.55 6.95
C SER A 247 -2.88 7.32 6.05
N PRO A 248 -2.34 6.15 6.46
CA PRO A 248 -2.57 4.90 5.76
C PRO A 248 -4.05 4.56 5.63
N ARG A 249 -4.43 4.10 4.44
CA ARG A 249 -5.80 3.72 4.08
C ARG A 249 -5.81 2.39 3.33
N ASN A 250 -6.61 1.45 3.82
CA ASN A 250 -7.04 0.25 3.12
C ASN A 250 -8.57 0.32 3.08
N TYR A 251 -9.17 0.44 1.91
CA TYR A 251 -10.60 0.66 1.78
C TYR A 251 -11.17 -0.15 0.63
N MET A 252 -12.31 -0.79 0.87
CA MET A 252 -13.19 -1.33 -0.15
C MET A 252 -14.66 -1.12 0.23
N ASN A 253 -15.51 -0.87 -0.76
CA ASN A 253 -16.96 -0.99 -0.62
C ASN A 253 -17.54 -1.97 -1.63
N ASN A 254 -18.77 -2.43 -1.38
CA ASN A 254 -19.51 -3.28 -2.30
C ASN A 254 -20.45 -2.50 -3.24
N GLY A 255 -20.56 -1.17 -3.07
CA GLY A 255 -21.55 -0.34 -3.74
C GLY A 255 -22.97 -0.87 -3.53
N ALA A 256 -23.81 -0.80 -4.56
CA ALA A 256 -25.20 -1.26 -4.48
C ALA A 256 -25.38 -2.79 -4.33
N THR A 257 -24.29 -3.59 -4.36
CA THR A 257 -24.39 -5.05 -4.27
C THR A 257 -24.50 -5.50 -2.81
N ALA A 258 -25.61 -6.14 -2.43
CA ALA A 258 -25.83 -6.70 -1.09
C ALA A 258 -25.06 -8.01 -0.86
N ALA A 259 -23.73 -7.93 -0.88
CA ALA A 259 -22.81 -9.01 -0.58
C ALA A 259 -21.49 -8.42 -0.06
N ALA A 260 -20.77 -9.15 0.79
CA ALA A 260 -19.57 -8.62 1.44
C ALA A 260 -18.39 -8.44 0.46
N VAL A 261 -17.58 -7.41 0.68
CA VAL A 261 -16.21 -7.31 0.15
C VAL A 261 -15.21 -7.64 1.25
N ALA A 262 -14.04 -8.15 0.84
CA ALA A 262 -12.96 -8.42 1.77
C ALA A 262 -11.60 -8.31 1.10
N TYR A 263 -10.63 -7.83 1.86
CA TYR A 263 -9.21 -7.88 1.51
C TYR A 263 -8.41 -8.41 2.68
N ASP A 264 -7.24 -8.95 2.35
CA ASP A 264 -6.20 -9.33 3.28
C ASP A 264 -5.05 -8.33 3.20
N CYS A 265 -4.40 -8.05 4.34
CA CYS A 265 -3.17 -7.29 4.41
C CYS A 265 -2.13 -8.08 5.23
N SER A 266 -0.89 -8.08 4.75
CA SER A 266 0.24 -8.79 5.36
C SER A 266 1.21 -7.87 6.09
N GLY A 267 1.03 -6.55 5.94
CA GLY A 267 1.82 -5.55 6.63
C GLY A 267 1.63 -4.15 6.04
N VAL A 268 1.63 -3.16 6.92
CA VAL A 268 1.74 -1.74 6.57
C VAL A 268 2.97 -1.18 7.29
N TYR A 269 3.77 -0.40 6.58
CA TYR A 269 4.96 0.26 7.08
C TYR A 269 4.95 1.71 6.62
N VAL A 270 5.23 2.62 7.54
CA VAL A 270 5.55 4.02 7.26
C VAL A 270 6.86 4.33 7.99
N GLU A 271 7.72 5.07 7.32
CA GLU A 271 8.91 5.67 7.88
C GLU A 271 8.96 7.14 7.46
N THR A 272 9.19 8.03 8.42
CA THR A 272 9.41 9.46 8.15
C THR A 272 10.86 9.83 8.45
N ASP A 273 11.41 10.69 7.60
CA ASP A 273 12.80 11.13 7.69
C ASP A 273 12.99 12.20 8.79
N TYR A 274 11.93 12.94 9.12
CA TYR A 274 11.89 13.99 10.14
C TYR A 274 10.66 13.86 11.04
#